data_AF-A0A8T4P3D4-F1
#
_entry.id   AF-A0A8T4P3D4-F1
#
_cell.length_a   1.000
_cell.length_b   1.000
_cell.length_c   1.000
_cell.angle_alpha   90.00
_cell.angle_beta   90.00
_cell.angle_gamma   90.00
#
_symmetry.space_group_name_H-M   'P 1'
#
loop_
_entity.id
_entity.type
_entity.pdbx_description
1 polymer ?
#
loop_
_entity_poly.entity_id
_entity_poly.type
_entity_poly.pdbx_seq_one_letter_code
_entity_poly.pdbx_strand_id
1 'polypeptide(L)'
;MRIEVDQSGKIEQTDMDTILAFSNNHQYAVLFTKDTKRELIKKYRKEKQIILKLFVACVYYTIKDYLHQAELIIIDNEYDGKQNYIKSLLLDFIRKDYRDFDKNLIRIAHITKNSKAHEFAANVKRGFAKPQKILSEKDIEKLIRGALASRPASTVFSAKLRHGLAWHPSSLFAIDASVFKPFAQK
;
A
#
# COMPACT_ATOMS: atom_id res chain seq x y z
N MET A 1 1.82 21.23 0.44
CA MET A 1 0.82 21.08 -0.65
C MET A 1 -0.22 20.01 -0.34
N ARG A 2 -1.46 20.21 -0.81
CA ARG A 2 -2.50 19.16 -0.83
C ARG A 2 -2.30 18.29 -2.07
N ILE A 3 -2.40 16.96 -1.93
CA ILE A 3 -2.34 15.95 -2.99
C ILE A 3 -3.67 15.21 -3.00
N GLU A 4 -4.31 15.15 -4.17
CA GLU A 4 -5.54 14.39 -4.40
C GLU A 4 -5.25 13.30 -5.43
N VAL A 5 -5.30 12.05 -5.01
CA VAL A 5 -5.00 10.89 -5.86
C VAL A 5 -6.31 10.26 -6.32
N ASP A 6 -6.50 10.22 -7.63
CA ASP A 6 -7.64 9.58 -8.29
C ASP A 6 -7.15 8.52 -9.29
N GLN A 7 -8.07 7.67 -9.75
CA GLN A 7 -7.82 6.52 -10.60
C GLN A 7 -8.68 6.55 -11.86
N SER A 8 -8.12 6.06 -12.97
CA SER A 8 -8.87 5.67 -14.16
C SER A 8 -8.61 4.20 -14.51
N GLY A 9 -9.66 3.37 -14.46
CA GLY A 9 -9.58 1.93 -14.66
C GLY A 9 -9.16 1.18 -13.39
N LYS A 10 -10.01 0.28 -12.89
CA LYS A 10 -9.76 -0.46 -11.65
C LYS A 10 -8.68 -1.51 -11.80
N ILE A 11 -8.04 -1.86 -10.69
CA ILE A 11 -7.00 -2.89 -10.69
C ILE A 11 -7.57 -4.25 -11.13
N GLU A 12 -8.79 -4.59 -10.72
CA GLU A 12 -9.48 -5.83 -11.11
C GLU A 12 -9.96 -5.85 -12.58
N GLN A 13 -10.03 -4.69 -13.25
CA GLN A 13 -10.39 -4.59 -14.68
C GLN A 13 -9.19 -4.96 -15.56
N THR A 14 -8.96 -6.26 -15.71
CA THR A 14 -7.78 -6.79 -16.43
C THR A 14 -7.82 -6.58 -17.95
N ASP A 15 -8.89 -6.07 -18.52
CA ASP A 15 -9.05 -5.76 -19.94
C ASP A 15 -8.51 -4.37 -20.33
N MET A 16 -8.23 -3.51 -19.35
CA MET A 16 -7.72 -2.16 -19.57
C MET A 16 -6.59 -1.77 -18.62
N ASP A 17 -5.85 -0.74 -19.02
CA ASP A 17 -4.82 -0.14 -18.19
C ASP A 17 -5.45 0.60 -17.00
N THR A 18 -4.68 0.69 -15.93
CA THR A 18 -4.99 1.48 -14.74
C THR A 18 -4.04 2.67 -14.67
N ILE A 19 -4.61 3.87 -14.56
CA ILE A 19 -3.85 5.10 -14.34
C ILE A 19 -4.18 5.59 -12.94
N LEU A 20 -3.17 5.88 -12.13
CA LEU A 20 -3.35 6.70 -10.93
C LEU A 20 -2.66 8.03 -11.15
N ALA A 21 -3.32 9.11 -10.75
CA ALA A 21 -2.78 10.44 -10.94
C ALA A 21 -3.17 11.39 -9.81
N PHE A 22 -2.35 12.43 -9.65
CA PHE A 22 -2.75 13.64 -8.95
C PHE A 22 -2.48 14.86 -9.84
N SER A 23 -3.28 15.91 -9.65
CA SER A 23 -3.16 17.16 -10.41
C SER A 23 -3.59 18.29 -9.49
N ASN A 24 -2.62 18.87 -8.78
CA ASN A 24 -2.80 20.09 -7.98
C ASN A 24 -1.81 21.13 -8.51
N ASN A 25 -0.82 21.56 -7.70
CA ASN A 25 0.26 22.42 -8.19
C ASN A 25 1.27 21.66 -9.08
N HIS A 26 1.28 20.34 -9.00
CA HIS A 26 2.02 19.44 -9.88
C HIS A 26 1.06 18.41 -10.49
N GLN A 27 1.46 17.90 -11.65
CA GLN A 27 0.78 16.80 -12.33
C GLN A 27 1.73 15.60 -12.37
N TYR A 28 1.25 14.48 -11.85
CA TYR A 28 1.99 13.23 -11.89
C TYR A 28 1.01 12.07 -12.04
N ALA A 29 1.35 11.16 -12.96
CA ALA A 29 0.57 10.01 -13.29
C ALA A 29 1.46 8.78 -13.45
N VAL A 30 0.94 7.67 -12.96
CA VAL A 30 1.54 6.35 -13.05
C VAL A 30 0.62 5.46 -13.87
N LEU A 31 1.18 4.81 -14.89
CA LEU A 31 0.49 3.81 -15.70
C LEU A 31 0.83 2.41 -15.21
N PHE A 32 -0.20 1.63 -14.92
CA PHE A 32 -0.11 0.21 -14.65
C PHE A 32 -0.83 -0.55 -15.77
N THR A 33 -0.05 -1.16 -16.66
CA THR A 33 -0.57 -1.77 -17.88
C THR A 33 -1.42 -3.00 -17.57
N LYS A 34 -2.40 -3.28 -18.43
CA LYS A 34 -3.25 -4.47 -18.35
C LYS A 34 -2.46 -5.77 -18.30
N ASP A 35 -1.35 -5.85 -19.05
CA ASP A 35 -0.56 -7.07 -19.16
C ASP A 35 0.22 -7.34 -17.87
N THR A 36 0.95 -6.35 -17.36
CA THR A 36 1.66 -6.45 -16.07
C THR A 36 0.69 -6.74 -14.92
N LYS A 37 -0.50 -6.14 -14.96
CA LYS A 37 -1.57 -6.37 -13.98
C LYS A 37 -2.07 -7.82 -14.01
N ARG A 38 -2.33 -8.38 -15.19
CA ARG A 38 -2.73 -9.78 -15.37
C ARG A 38 -1.67 -10.74 -14.82
N GLU A 39 -0.41 -10.49 -15.13
CA GLU A 39 0.72 -11.32 -14.70
C GLU A 39 0.83 -11.35 -13.17
N LEU A 40 0.82 -10.17 -12.53
CA LEU A 40 0.92 -10.07 -11.08
C LEU A 40 -0.30 -10.66 -10.35
N ILE A 41 -1.52 -10.41 -10.83
CA ILE A 41 -2.74 -11.01 -10.26
C ILE A 41 -2.69 -12.54 -10.37
N LYS A 42 -2.29 -13.07 -11.53
CA LYS A 42 -2.14 -14.52 -11.75
C LYS A 42 -1.07 -15.12 -10.81
N LYS A 43 0.10 -14.46 -10.72
CA LYS A 43 1.23 -14.89 -9.89
C LYS A 43 0.88 -14.94 -8.41
N TYR A 44 0.16 -13.93 -7.92
CA TYR A 44 -0.22 -13.80 -6.51
C TYR A 44 -1.68 -14.18 -6.24
N ARG A 45 -2.30 -15.02 -7.09
CA ARG A 45 -3.72 -15.40 -6.99
C ARG A 45 -4.15 -15.99 -5.63
N LYS A 46 -3.21 -16.56 -4.86
CA LYS A 46 -3.47 -17.13 -3.53
C LYS A 46 -3.47 -16.06 -2.42
N GLU A 47 -3.02 -14.84 -2.71
CA GLU A 47 -2.99 -13.75 -1.75
C GLU A 47 -4.34 -13.02 -1.69
N LYS A 48 -5.07 -13.19 -0.59
CA LYS A 48 -6.46 -12.69 -0.40
C LYS A 48 -6.64 -11.19 -0.64
N GLN A 49 -5.58 -10.38 -0.53
CA GLN A 49 -5.65 -8.91 -0.66
C GLN A 49 -4.78 -8.38 -1.81
N ILE A 50 -4.49 -9.20 -2.83
CA ILE A 50 -3.59 -8.80 -3.91
C ILE A 50 -4.06 -7.54 -4.64
N ILE A 51 -5.36 -7.40 -4.93
CA ILE A 51 -5.91 -6.22 -5.61
C ILE A 51 -5.63 -4.94 -4.82
N LEU A 52 -5.90 -4.94 -3.51
CA LEU A 52 -5.62 -3.79 -2.64
C LEU A 52 -4.12 -3.51 -2.53
N LYS A 53 -3.28 -4.56 -2.48
CA LYS A 53 -1.82 -4.40 -2.44
C LYS A 53 -1.27 -3.75 -3.71
N LEU A 54 -1.77 -4.16 -4.87
CA LEU A 54 -1.42 -3.57 -6.15
C LEU A 54 -1.90 -2.13 -6.25
N PHE A 55 -3.15 -1.86 -5.83
CA PHE A 55 -3.69 -0.50 -5.75
C PHE A 55 -2.79 0.42 -4.90
N VAL A 56 -2.49 0.02 -3.66
CA VAL A 56 -1.66 0.81 -2.74
C VAL A 56 -0.24 0.98 -3.25
N ALA A 57 0.33 -0.02 -3.94
CA ALA A 57 1.63 0.12 -4.59
C ALA A 57 1.61 1.20 -5.68
N CYS A 58 0.53 1.25 -6.48
CA CYS A 58 0.36 2.31 -7.47
C CYS A 58 0.20 3.69 -6.81
N VAL A 59 -0.59 3.80 -5.73
CA VAL A 59 -0.74 5.05 -4.98
C VAL A 59 0.63 5.53 -4.47
N TYR A 60 1.39 4.64 -3.83
CA TYR A 60 2.73 4.98 -3.33
C TYR A 60 3.64 5.49 -4.45
N TYR A 61 3.73 4.79 -5.59
CA TYR A 61 4.54 5.25 -6.73
C TYR A 61 4.07 6.58 -7.33
N THR A 62 2.80 6.91 -7.16
CA THR A 62 2.21 8.16 -7.64
C THR A 62 2.64 9.33 -6.76
N ILE A 63 2.87 9.13 -5.45
CA ILE A 63 3.12 10.22 -4.49
C ILE A 63 4.54 10.25 -3.89
N LYS A 64 5.30 9.15 -3.99
CA LYS A 64 6.55 8.93 -3.22
C LYS A 64 7.58 10.07 -3.31
N ASP A 65 7.73 10.66 -4.50
CA ASP A 65 8.75 11.69 -4.76
C ASP A 65 8.28 13.08 -4.26
N TYR A 66 7.03 13.18 -3.82
CA TYR A 66 6.36 14.41 -3.37
C TYR A 66 5.99 14.39 -1.88
N LEU A 67 6.30 13.30 -1.16
CA LEU A 67 5.92 13.12 0.25
C LEU A 67 6.46 14.23 1.16
N HIS A 68 7.67 14.73 0.90
CA HIS A 68 8.30 15.79 1.69
C HIS A 68 7.61 17.16 1.57
N GLN A 69 6.80 17.37 0.52
CA GLN A 69 6.06 18.61 0.30
C GLN A 69 4.58 18.46 0.69
N ALA A 70 4.14 17.26 1.06
CA ALA A 70 2.73 16.96 1.28
C ALA A 70 2.28 17.43 2.68
N GLU A 71 1.29 18.31 2.71
CA GLU A 71 0.57 18.72 3.94
C GLU A 71 -0.70 17.89 4.14
N LEU A 72 -1.25 17.36 3.06
CA LEU A 72 -2.43 16.51 3.08
C LEU A 72 -2.46 15.64 1.82
N ILE A 73 -2.70 14.35 1.97
CA ILE A 73 -2.83 13.36 0.92
C ILE A 73 -4.22 12.75 1.04
N ILE A 74 -5.06 13.02 0.05
CA ILE A 74 -6.42 12.48 -0.06
C ILE A 74 -6.42 11.45 -1.19
N ILE A 75 -6.85 10.23 -0.88
CA ILE A 75 -6.97 9.14 -1.85
C ILE A 75 -8.46 8.89 -2.04
N ASP A 76 -8.91 8.80 -3.29
CA ASP A 76 -10.32 8.52 -3.58
C ASP A 76 -10.77 7.20 -2.93
N ASN A 77 -11.99 7.18 -2.42
CA ASN A 77 -12.58 6.02 -1.75
C ASN A 77 -13.08 4.98 -2.78
N GLU A 78 -12.15 4.40 -3.52
CA GLU A 78 -12.44 3.47 -4.62
C GLU A 78 -12.85 2.06 -4.14
N TYR A 79 -12.39 1.68 -2.94
CA TYR A 79 -12.62 0.36 -2.32
C TYR A 79 -13.31 0.53 -0.96
N ASP A 80 -14.64 0.59 -0.99
CA ASP A 80 -15.44 0.81 0.21
C ASP A 80 -15.24 -0.29 1.27
N GLY A 81 -15.28 0.11 2.55
CA GLY A 81 -14.98 -0.73 3.71
C GLY A 81 -13.52 -1.17 3.84
N LYS A 82 -12.60 -0.73 2.97
CA LYS A 82 -11.16 -1.09 2.99
C LYS A 82 -10.24 0.06 3.39
N GLN A 83 -10.80 1.18 3.83
CA GLN A 83 -10.05 2.43 4.06
C GLN A 83 -8.92 2.24 5.07
N ASN A 84 -9.21 1.65 6.24
CA ASN A 84 -8.19 1.42 7.27
C ASN A 84 -7.06 0.52 6.78
N TYR A 85 -7.38 -0.50 5.98
CA TYR A 85 -6.38 -1.41 5.42
C TYR A 85 -5.49 -0.70 4.39
N ILE A 86 -6.09 0.05 3.48
CA ILE A 86 -5.38 0.86 2.47
C ILE A 86 -4.45 1.86 3.15
N LYS A 87 -4.96 2.60 4.15
CA LYS A 87 -4.18 3.58 4.90
C LYS A 87 -3.02 2.94 5.66
N SER A 88 -3.26 1.82 6.34
CA SER A 88 -2.20 1.09 7.05
C SER A 88 -1.11 0.60 6.09
N LEU A 89 -1.51 -0.04 4.99
CA LEU A 89 -0.57 -0.59 4.01
C LEU A 89 0.25 0.51 3.32
N LEU A 90 -0.38 1.64 3.00
CA LEU A 90 0.31 2.78 2.41
C LEU A 90 1.33 3.37 3.37
N LEU A 91 0.96 3.51 4.64
CA LEU A 91 1.86 3.98 5.69
C LEU A 91 3.07 3.06 5.85
N ASP A 92 2.87 1.74 5.80
CA ASP A 92 3.97 0.76 5.84
C ASP A 92 4.93 0.90 4.65
N PHE A 93 4.41 1.23 3.46
CA PHE A 93 5.25 1.51 2.29
C PHE A 93 6.02 2.81 2.44
N ILE A 94 5.36 3.89 2.86
CA ILE A 94 5.99 5.20 3.07
C ILE A 94 7.09 5.13 4.12
N ARG A 95 6.86 4.44 5.23
CA ARG A 95 7.81 4.39 6.36
C ARG A 95 9.10 3.62 6.08
N LYS A 96 9.17 2.87 4.96
CA LYS A 96 10.43 2.29 4.49
C LYS A 96 11.42 3.37 4.05
N ASP A 97 10.92 4.48 3.51
CA ASP A 97 11.75 5.59 3.03
C ASP A 97 11.65 6.82 3.96
N TYR A 98 10.54 6.99 4.68
CA TYR A 98 10.24 8.12 5.56
C TYR A 98 9.72 7.62 6.91
N ARG A 99 10.64 7.17 7.78
CA ARG A 99 10.34 6.47 9.05
C ARG A 99 9.29 7.15 9.93
N ASP A 100 9.38 8.48 10.06
CA ASP A 100 8.57 9.28 10.97
C ASP A 100 7.37 9.97 10.27
N PHE A 101 6.96 9.46 9.12
CA PHE A 101 5.82 10.03 8.38
C PHE A 101 4.54 10.03 9.24
N ASP A 102 3.90 11.19 9.32
CA ASP A 102 2.67 11.38 10.09
C ASP A 102 1.46 10.78 9.36
N LYS A 103 0.87 9.76 9.99
CA LYS A 103 -0.33 9.07 9.50
C LYS A 103 -1.54 10.00 9.34
N ASN A 104 -1.57 11.15 10.02
CA ASN A 104 -2.69 12.09 9.97
C ASN A 104 -2.72 12.88 8.65
N LEU A 105 -1.60 12.90 7.91
CA LEU A 105 -1.51 13.50 6.58
C LEU A 105 -2.23 12.66 5.52
N ILE A 106 -2.58 11.39 5.79
CA ILE A 106 -3.29 10.53 4.85
C ILE A 106 -4.78 10.47 5.21
N ARG A 107 -5.64 10.79 4.24
CA ARG A 107 -7.09 10.65 4.32
C ARG A 107 -7.60 9.84 3.13
N ILE A 108 -8.65 9.05 3.37
CA ILE A 108 -9.41 8.37 2.31
C ILE A 108 -10.80 8.99 2.34
N ALA A 109 -11.20 9.59 1.24
CA ALA A 109 -12.45 10.32 1.12
C ALA A 109 -12.89 10.33 -0.35
N HIS A 110 -14.18 10.57 -0.59
CA HIS A 110 -14.66 10.73 -1.96
C HIS A 110 -14.09 12.00 -2.60
N ILE A 111 -13.41 11.81 -3.73
CA ILE A 111 -12.95 12.89 -4.60
C ILE A 111 -13.99 13.05 -5.71
N THR A 112 -14.38 14.28 -6.01
CA THR A 112 -15.40 14.52 -7.04
C THR A 112 -14.83 14.27 -8.43
N LYS A 113 -15.68 13.81 -9.36
CA LYS A 113 -15.32 13.55 -10.77
C LYS A 113 -14.85 14.79 -11.54
N ASN A 114 -15.06 15.98 -10.97
CA ASN A 114 -14.61 17.25 -11.52
C ASN A 114 -13.24 17.68 -10.98
N SER A 115 -12.55 16.81 -10.23
CA SER A 115 -11.20 17.11 -9.76
C SER A 115 -10.24 17.14 -10.95
N LYS A 116 -9.24 18.03 -10.89
CA LYS A 116 -8.16 18.08 -11.88
C LYS A 116 -7.40 16.76 -11.97
N ALA A 117 -7.34 16.00 -10.87
CA ALA A 117 -6.70 14.69 -10.81
C ALA A 117 -7.46 13.67 -11.68
N HIS A 118 -8.79 13.65 -11.58
CA HIS A 118 -9.65 12.82 -12.42
C HIS A 118 -9.44 13.12 -13.91
N GLU A 119 -9.50 14.40 -14.27
CA GLU A 119 -9.32 14.86 -15.65
C GLU A 119 -7.94 14.45 -16.19
N PHE A 120 -6.88 14.65 -15.40
CA PHE A 120 -5.52 14.29 -15.80
C PHE A 120 -5.36 12.78 -16.00
N ALA A 121 -5.88 11.95 -15.08
CA ALA A 121 -5.88 10.50 -15.24
C ALA A 121 -6.61 10.05 -16.52
N ALA A 122 -7.76 10.67 -16.81
CA ALA A 122 -8.55 10.38 -18.00
C ALA A 122 -7.84 10.84 -19.29
N ASN A 123 -7.13 11.96 -19.28
CA ASN A 123 -6.34 12.44 -20.41
C ASN A 123 -5.15 11.53 -20.70
N VAL A 124 -4.46 11.03 -19.66
CA VAL A 124 -3.40 10.02 -19.81
C VAL A 124 -3.97 8.74 -20.42
N LYS A 125 -5.12 8.26 -19.92
CA LYS A 125 -5.79 7.07 -20.45
C LYS A 125 -6.17 7.19 -21.94
N ARG A 126 -6.60 8.39 -22.37
CA ARG A 126 -6.95 8.68 -23.78
C ARG A 126 -5.74 8.96 -24.66
N GLY A 127 -4.54 9.04 -24.10
CA GLY A 127 -3.31 9.36 -24.83
C GLY A 127 -3.10 10.85 -25.10
N PHE A 128 -3.92 11.73 -24.52
CA PHE A 128 -3.77 13.18 -24.62
C PHE A 128 -2.65 13.72 -23.71
N ALA A 129 -2.21 12.92 -22.73
CA ALA A 129 -1.07 13.21 -21.87
C ALA A 129 -0.22 11.93 -21.69
N LYS A 130 1.07 12.09 -21.40
CA LYS A 130 1.98 10.97 -21.11
C LYS A 130 2.05 10.72 -19.59
N PRO A 131 2.06 9.46 -19.14
CA PRO A 131 2.37 9.15 -17.75
C PRO A 131 3.84 9.46 -17.47
N GLN A 132 4.14 9.88 -16.25
CA GLN A 132 5.51 10.13 -15.80
C GLN A 132 6.24 8.82 -15.48
N LYS A 133 5.51 7.77 -15.08
CA LYS A 133 6.09 6.44 -14.84
C LYS A 133 5.16 5.33 -15.35
N ILE A 134 5.74 4.34 -16.00
CA ILE A 134 5.09 3.06 -16.31
C ILE A 134 5.61 2.05 -15.29
N LEU A 135 4.72 1.35 -14.58
CA LEU A 135 5.10 0.35 -13.58
C LEU A 135 5.43 -0.98 -14.23
N SER A 136 6.65 -1.44 -13.99
CA SER A 136 7.05 -2.82 -14.31
C SER A 136 6.65 -3.79 -13.21
N GLU A 137 6.67 -5.09 -13.50
CA GLU A 137 6.51 -6.13 -12.48
C GLU A 137 7.52 -5.96 -11.33
N LYS A 138 8.78 -5.63 -11.66
CA LYS A 138 9.86 -5.47 -10.69
C LYS A 138 9.61 -4.32 -9.72
N ASP A 139 9.08 -3.19 -10.22
CA ASP A 139 8.71 -2.05 -9.39
C ASP A 139 7.70 -2.46 -8.31
N ILE A 140 6.66 -3.20 -8.71
CA ILE A 140 5.60 -3.63 -7.81
C ILE A 140 6.10 -4.69 -6.83
N GLU A 141 6.82 -5.70 -7.33
CA GLU A 141 7.33 -6.82 -6.52
C GLU A 141 8.21 -6.36 -5.38
N LYS A 142 9.05 -5.34 -5.61
CA LYS A 142 9.90 -4.73 -4.58
C LYS A 142 9.07 -4.26 -3.38
N LEU A 143 7.89 -3.69 -3.60
CA LEU A 143 7.01 -3.22 -2.54
C LEU A 143 6.23 -4.37 -1.88
N ILE A 144 5.58 -5.21 -2.69
CA ILE A 144 4.66 -6.22 -2.16
C ILE A 144 5.38 -7.36 -1.44
N ARG A 145 6.61 -7.73 -1.83
CA ARG A 145 7.39 -8.77 -1.11
C ARG A 145 7.66 -8.36 0.34
N GLY A 146 7.98 -7.08 0.56
CA GLY A 146 8.16 -6.54 1.91
C GLY A 146 6.87 -6.56 2.73
N ALA A 147 5.72 -6.24 2.13
CA ALA A 147 4.41 -6.31 2.81
C ALA A 147 3.87 -7.74 3.01
N LEU A 148 4.31 -8.70 2.19
CA LEU A 148 3.99 -10.11 2.38
C LEU A 148 4.79 -10.70 3.56
N ALA A 149 6.04 -10.25 3.74
CA ALA A 149 6.92 -10.70 4.82
C ALA A 149 6.55 -10.08 6.19
N SER A 150 6.03 -8.86 6.24
CA SER A 150 5.74 -8.12 7.48
C SER A 150 4.43 -8.51 8.17
N ARG A 151 3.81 -9.66 7.86
CA ARG A 151 2.59 -10.10 8.53
C ARG A 151 2.87 -10.39 10.01
N PRO A 152 2.24 -9.70 10.98
CA PRO A 152 2.27 -10.15 12.37
C PRO A 152 1.52 -11.49 12.47
N ALA A 153 2.09 -12.43 13.22
CA ALA A 153 1.52 -13.75 13.49
C ALA A 153 0.15 -13.72 14.22
N SER A 154 -0.36 -12.55 14.60
CA SER A 154 -1.49 -12.39 15.51
C SER A 154 -2.89 -12.56 14.90
N THR A 155 -3.04 -12.85 13.61
CA THR A 155 -4.38 -13.09 12.99
C THR A 155 -4.69 -14.58 12.75
N VAL A 156 -3.82 -15.50 13.18
CA VAL A 156 -4.05 -16.95 13.03
C VAL A 156 -4.11 -17.64 14.40
N PHE A 157 -4.82 -17.10 15.38
CA PHE A 157 -5.21 -17.86 16.58
C PHE A 157 -6.48 -17.29 17.20
N SER A 158 -7.63 -17.57 16.60
CA SER A 158 -8.91 -17.46 17.34
C SER A 158 -10.01 -18.36 16.81
N ALA A 159 -9.66 -19.45 16.12
CA ALA A 159 -10.61 -20.42 15.58
C ALA A 159 -10.23 -21.86 15.92
N LYS A 160 -9.83 -22.11 17.17
CA LYS A 160 -9.95 -23.42 17.83
C LYS A 160 -9.60 -23.29 19.31
N LEU A 161 -10.59 -22.98 20.13
CA LEU A 161 -10.66 -23.31 21.56
C LEU A 161 -12.07 -22.93 22.05
N ARG A 162 -13.06 -23.61 21.49
CA ARG A 162 -14.33 -23.86 22.16
C ARG A 162 -14.38 -25.35 22.39
N HIS A 163 -13.88 -25.79 23.53
CA HIS A 163 -14.42 -26.84 24.40
C HIS A 163 -13.45 -26.94 25.58
N GLY A 164 -14.01 -26.84 26.79
CA GLY A 164 -13.27 -26.57 28.00
C GLY A 164 -12.27 -27.65 28.37
N LEU A 165 -11.15 -27.20 28.94
CA LEU A 165 -10.50 -27.84 30.09
C LEU A 165 -9.54 -26.79 30.69
N ALA A 166 -9.64 -26.56 31.99
CA ALA A 166 -8.76 -25.67 32.72
C ALA A 166 -7.31 -26.14 32.61
N TRP A 167 -6.39 -25.25 32.24
CA TRP A 167 -4.96 -25.52 32.22
C TRP A 167 -4.30 -24.85 33.44
N HIS A 168 -3.70 -25.68 34.29
CA HIS A 168 -2.82 -25.28 35.39
C HIS A 168 -1.38 -25.26 34.83
N PRO A 169 -0.57 -24.20 35.02
CA PRO A 169 0.78 -24.18 34.49
C PRO A 169 1.72 -24.88 35.47
N SER A 170 2.18 -26.08 35.13
CA SER A 170 3.38 -26.66 35.73
C SER A 170 4.34 -27.11 34.63
N SER A 171 5.50 -26.44 34.66
CA SER A 171 6.82 -26.91 34.23
C SER A 171 7.25 -26.73 32.75
N LEU A 172 8.46 -26.14 32.65
CA LEU A 172 9.52 -26.32 31.65
C LEU A 172 9.42 -25.52 30.34
N PHE A 173 10.15 -24.40 30.25
CA PHE A 173 11.56 -24.39 29.80
C PHE A 173 12.16 -23.01 30.11
N ALA A 174 13.20 -23.00 30.95
CA ALA A 174 14.01 -21.83 31.25
C ALA A 174 14.99 -21.57 30.09
N ILE A 175 15.14 -20.30 29.69
CA ILE A 175 16.21 -19.86 28.80
C ILE A 175 17.21 -19.09 29.68
N ASP A 176 18.43 -19.61 29.71
CA ASP A 176 19.58 -19.14 30.50
C ASP A 176 20.01 -17.74 30.06
N ALA A 177 20.11 -16.82 31.03
CA ALA A 177 20.40 -15.39 30.84
C ALA A 177 21.84 -15.04 31.22
N SER A 178 22.83 -15.77 30.69
CA SER A 178 24.24 -15.62 31.09
C SER A 178 25.21 -15.17 29.98
N VAL A 179 24.73 -14.56 28.89
CA VAL A 179 25.62 -13.96 27.86
C VAL A 179 25.34 -12.47 27.69
N PHE A 180 25.74 -11.67 28.68
CA PHE A 180 25.94 -10.23 28.52
C PHE A 180 27.20 -9.83 29.30
N LYS A 181 28.31 -9.59 28.59
CA LYS A 181 29.51 -8.93 29.16
C LYS A 181 29.48 -7.45 28.78
N PRO A 182 29.70 -6.52 29.72
CA PRO A 182 29.80 -5.09 29.40
C PRO A 182 31.18 -4.72 28.86
N PHE A 183 31.20 -3.82 27.89
CA PHE A 183 32.38 -3.13 27.37
C PHE A 183 32.94 -2.20 28.45
N ALA A 184 34.20 -2.39 28.84
CA ALA A 184 34.93 -1.47 29.70
C ALA A 184 35.64 -0.39 28.85
N GLN A 185 35.50 0.86 29.28
CA GLN A 185 36.23 2.02 28.74
C GLN A 185 37.70 2.01 29.20
N LYS A 186 38.58 2.54 28.35
CA LYS A 186 39.90 3.09 28.71
C LYS A 186 39.97 4.51 28.17
#